data_AF-A0A9D6KWQ6-F1
#
_entry.id   AF-A0A9D6KWQ6-F1
#
_cell.length_a   1.000
_cell.length_b   1.000
_cell.length_c   1.000
_cell.angle_alpha   90.00
_cell.angle_beta   90.00
_cell.angle_gamma   90.00
#
_symmetry.space_group_name_H-M   'P 1'
#
loop_
_entity.id
_entity.type
_entity.pdbx_description
1 polymer ?
#
loop_
_entity_poly.entity_id
_entity_poly.type
_entity_poly.pdbx_seq_one_letter_code
_entity_poly.pdbx_strand_id
1 'polypeptide(L)'
;MLDLNIAAAQEAARQIRLRNLGGLIAIDFVSMRAKSHQKSLEDAVRATFVDDPWSAQFGGLSRFGVFDLARAQLRTPLHEQLRDPDGRLSPESVALMALRALEREARAQTGRQIACTVAPEVKAWLDGVEFDWRGDLNNRIGMRWRLDAAPGSREKVDARAL
;
A
#
# COMPACT_ATOMS: atom_id res chain seq x y z
N MET A 1 12.52 22.86 7.87
CA MET A 1 11.07 22.56 7.99
C MET A 1 10.36 22.67 6.66
N LEU A 2 10.53 23.78 5.92
CA LEU A 2 9.95 23.93 4.59
C LEU A 2 10.38 22.80 3.63
N ASP A 3 11.68 22.52 3.54
CA ASP A 3 12.20 21.47 2.63
C ASP A 3 11.62 20.08 2.92
N LEU A 4 11.44 19.75 4.22
CA LEU A 4 10.79 18.51 4.64
C LEU A 4 9.34 18.44 4.16
N ASN A 5 8.56 19.52 4.33
CA ASN A 5 7.18 19.57 3.86
C ASN A 5 7.10 19.52 2.33
N ILE A 6 8.05 20.12 1.61
CA ILE A 6 8.11 20.03 0.14
C ILE A 6 8.38 18.59 -0.30
N ALA A 7 9.33 17.89 0.34
CA ALA A 7 9.58 16.48 0.07
C ALA A 7 8.35 15.61 0.40
N ALA A 8 7.67 15.92 1.51
CA ALA A 8 6.43 15.24 1.88
C ALA A 8 5.30 15.50 0.86
N ALA A 9 5.17 16.71 0.31
CA ALA A 9 4.19 17.04 -0.72
C ALA A 9 4.45 16.24 -2.01
N GLN A 10 5.71 16.13 -2.44
CA GLN A 10 6.11 15.33 -3.60
C GLN A 10 5.76 13.86 -3.41
N GLU A 11 6.07 13.29 -2.24
CA GLU A 11 5.76 11.90 -1.93
C GLU A 11 4.25 11.67 -1.81
N ALA A 12 3.51 12.58 -1.18
CA ALA A 12 2.06 12.51 -1.08
C ALA A 12 1.41 12.49 -2.47
N ALA A 13 1.80 13.40 -3.37
CA ALA A 13 1.28 13.45 -4.73
C ALA A 13 1.61 12.19 -5.52
N ARG A 14 2.85 11.67 -5.40
CA ARG A 14 3.25 10.39 -6.02
C ARG A 14 2.38 9.23 -5.53
N GLN A 15 2.15 9.15 -4.22
CA GLN A 15 1.36 8.09 -3.61
C GLN A 15 -0.13 8.16 -3.94
N ILE A 16 -0.70 9.37 -4.01
CA ILE A 16 -2.07 9.61 -4.46
C ILE A 16 -2.26 9.06 -5.86
N ARG A 17 -1.32 9.33 -6.78
CA ARG A 17 -1.36 8.79 -8.15
C ARG A 17 -1.20 7.27 -8.19
N LEU A 18 -0.21 6.71 -7.49
CA LEU A 18 0.04 5.26 -7.47
C LEU A 18 -1.11 4.45 -6.91
N ARG A 19 -1.80 4.98 -5.89
CA ARG A 19 -2.95 4.32 -5.26
C ARG A 19 -4.27 4.74 -5.90
N ASN A 20 -4.22 5.64 -6.87
CA ASN A 20 -5.36 6.22 -7.55
C ASN A 20 -6.42 6.74 -6.56
N LEU A 21 -5.96 7.47 -5.53
CA LEU A 21 -6.83 8.08 -4.53
C LEU A 21 -7.53 9.29 -5.13
N GLY A 22 -8.82 9.44 -4.88
CA GLY A 22 -9.54 10.67 -5.18
C GLY A 22 -10.64 10.95 -4.18
N GLY A 23 -11.50 11.89 -4.52
CA GLY A 23 -12.37 12.55 -3.55
C GLY A 23 -11.60 13.60 -2.75
N LEU A 24 -12.09 13.89 -1.54
CA LEU A 24 -11.47 14.85 -0.62
C LEU A 24 -10.23 14.22 0.03
N ILE A 25 -9.10 14.89 -0.09
CA ILE A 25 -7.81 14.49 0.46
C ILE A 25 -7.32 15.63 1.35
N ALA A 26 -6.89 15.28 2.57
CA ALA A 26 -6.34 16.20 3.55
C ALA A 26 -4.90 15.78 3.89
N ILE A 27 -3.96 16.72 3.82
CA ILE A 27 -2.53 16.50 4.11
C ILE A 27 -2.14 17.35 5.31
N ASP A 28 -1.81 16.69 6.43
CA ASP A 28 -1.31 17.35 7.64
C ASP A 28 0.20 17.58 7.54
N PHE A 29 0.60 18.83 7.35
CA PHE A 29 2.01 19.21 7.23
C PHE A 29 2.60 19.63 8.58
N VAL A 30 3.92 19.50 8.72
CA VAL A 30 4.59 19.99 9.94
C VAL A 30 4.38 21.50 10.06
N SER A 31 3.97 21.93 11.26
CA SER A 31 3.70 23.33 11.59
C SER A 31 4.83 24.28 11.16
N MET A 32 4.46 25.35 10.47
CA MET A 32 5.37 26.41 10.04
C MET A 32 4.90 27.76 10.58
N ARG A 33 5.82 28.51 11.22
CA ARG A 33 5.53 29.84 11.80
C ARG A 33 5.51 30.97 10.78
N ALA A 34 6.32 30.87 9.72
CA ALA A 34 6.46 31.91 8.71
C ALA A 34 5.39 31.76 7.63
N LYS A 35 4.59 32.81 7.40
CA LYS A 35 3.58 32.86 6.33
C LYS A 35 4.18 32.68 4.93
N SER A 36 5.41 33.16 4.72
CA SER A 36 6.14 32.94 3.47
C SER A 36 6.36 31.46 3.19
N HIS A 37 6.73 30.67 4.20
CA HIS A 37 6.92 29.23 4.06
C HIS A 37 5.61 28.49 3.79
N GLN A 38 4.51 28.92 4.41
CA GLN A 38 3.17 28.38 4.12
C GLN A 38 2.81 28.59 2.65
N LYS A 39 2.99 29.81 2.14
CA LYS A 39 2.75 30.12 0.72
C LYS A 39 3.64 29.28 -0.20
N SER A 40 4.94 29.19 0.07
CA SER A 40 5.86 28.36 -0.72
C SER A 40 5.47 26.88 -0.72
N LEU A 41 4.96 26.37 0.40
CA LEU A 41 4.44 25.00 0.47
C LEU A 41 3.17 24.83 -0.37
N GLU A 42 2.21 25.75 -0.29
CA GLU A 42 0.99 25.68 -1.12
C GLU A 42 1.32 25.70 -2.61
N ASP A 43 2.23 26.58 -3.03
CA ASP A 43 2.71 26.66 -4.41
C ASP A 43 3.42 25.36 -4.84
N ALA A 44 4.25 24.79 -3.96
CA ALA A 44 4.90 23.50 -4.19
C ALA A 44 3.89 22.37 -4.34
N VAL A 45 2.87 22.29 -3.45
CA VAL A 45 1.81 21.29 -3.56
C VAL A 45 1.13 21.40 -4.92
N ARG A 46 0.68 22.60 -5.32
CA ARG A 46 0.05 22.80 -6.65
C ARG A 46 0.96 22.33 -7.79
N ALA A 47 2.26 22.64 -7.72
CA ALA A 47 3.23 22.21 -8.72
C ALA A 47 3.35 20.67 -8.83
N THR A 48 3.25 19.93 -7.71
CA THR A 48 3.34 18.46 -7.72
C THR A 48 2.17 17.73 -8.41
N PHE A 49 1.08 18.44 -8.70
CA PHE A 49 -0.12 17.92 -9.36
C PHE A 49 -0.32 18.45 -10.79
N VAL A 50 0.62 19.25 -11.32
CA VAL A 50 0.54 19.77 -12.70
C VAL A 50 0.46 18.63 -13.73
N ASP A 51 1.22 17.57 -13.51
CA ASP A 51 1.22 16.37 -14.37
C ASP A 51 0.25 15.28 -13.89
N ASP A 52 -0.69 15.60 -12.99
CA ASP A 52 -1.70 14.62 -12.58
C ASP A 52 -2.68 14.38 -13.75
N PRO A 53 -2.91 13.11 -14.15
CA PRO A 53 -3.86 12.82 -15.22
C PRO A 53 -5.32 13.15 -14.86
N TRP A 54 -5.62 13.43 -13.59
CA TRP A 54 -6.96 13.73 -13.10
C TRP A 54 -7.01 15.15 -12.54
N SER A 55 -8.12 15.85 -12.78
CA SER A 55 -8.29 17.20 -12.28
C SER A 55 -8.25 17.25 -10.75
N ALA A 56 -7.55 18.25 -10.21
CA ALA A 56 -7.44 18.52 -8.79
C ALA A 56 -7.86 19.98 -8.49
N GLN A 57 -8.67 20.15 -7.47
CA GLN A 57 -9.07 21.43 -6.91
C GLN A 57 -8.42 21.60 -5.54
N PHE A 58 -7.87 22.78 -5.26
CA PHE A 58 -7.07 23.02 -4.05
C PHE A 58 -7.76 24.03 -3.14
N GLY A 59 -8.06 23.63 -1.91
CA GLY A 59 -8.62 24.49 -0.87
C GLY A 59 -7.59 25.39 -0.18
N GLY A 60 -6.32 24.97 -0.16
CA GLY A 60 -5.22 25.68 0.51
C GLY A 60 -4.95 25.16 1.92
N LEU A 61 -4.03 25.81 2.64
CA LEU A 61 -3.69 25.48 4.03
C LEU A 61 -4.74 26.07 4.99
N SER A 62 -5.40 25.20 5.75
CA SER A 62 -6.36 25.60 6.78
C SER A 62 -5.67 26.25 7.99
N ARG A 63 -6.46 26.88 8.86
CA ARG A 63 -5.99 27.43 10.15
C ARG A 63 -5.33 26.40 11.07
N PHE A 64 -5.58 25.11 10.84
CA PHE A 64 -5.05 24.01 11.63
C PHE A 64 -3.76 23.41 11.03
N GLY A 65 -3.28 23.92 9.88
CA GLY A 65 -2.08 23.40 9.21
C GLY A 65 -2.34 22.22 8.27
N VAL A 66 -3.60 21.87 8.04
CA VAL A 66 -4.01 20.83 7.08
C VAL A 66 -4.25 21.45 5.71
N PHE A 67 -3.67 20.88 4.66
CA PHE A 67 -3.90 21.28 3.28
C PHE A 67 -4.94 20.38 2.63
N ASP A 68 -6.03 20.98 2.13
CA ASP A 68 -7.15 20.25 1.56
C ASP A 68 -7.17 20.34 0.03
N LEU A 69 -7.47 19.21 -0.63
CA LEU A 69 -7.68 19.15 -2.08
C LEU A 69 -8.75 18.13 -2.44
N ALA A 70 -9.46 18.37 -3.54
CA ALA A 70 -10.41 17.43 -4.12
C ALA A 70 -9.89 16.96 -5.48
N ARG A 71 -9.68 15.65 -5.65
CA ARG A 71 -9.12 15.05 -6.87
C ARG A 71 -10.15 14.15 -7.53
N ALA A 72 -10.35 14.30 -8.83
CA ALA A 72 -11.22 13.43 -9.60
C ALA A 72 -10.73 11.97 -9.61
N GLN A 73 -11.66 11.03 -9.70
CA GLN A 73 -11.39 9.60 -9.66
C GLN A 73 -12.26 8.87 -10.68
N LEU A 74 -11.70 8.55 -11.86
CA LEU A 74 -12.44 7.76 -12.86
C LEU A 74 -12.06 6.28 -12.89
N ARG A 75 -11.06 5.88 -12.10
CA ARG A 75 -10.67 4.48 -11.95
C ARG A 75 -10.90 4.03 -10.52
N THR A 76 -11.17 2.75 -10.33
CA THR A 76 -11.25 2.12 -9.00
C THR A 76 -9.92 2.35 -8.25
N PRO A 77 -9.93 2.80 -7.00
CA PRO A 77 -8.71 3.03 -6.24
C PRO A 77 -8.08 1.69 -5.86
N LEU A 78 -6.77 1.67 -5.63
CA LEU A 78 -6.05 0.42 -5.36
C LEU A 78 -6.65 -0.34 -4.17
N HIS A 79 -7.08 0.35 -3.11
CA HIS A 79 -7.60 -0.30 -1.92
C HIS A 79 -8.93 -1.03 -2.13
N GLU A 80 -9.73 -0.63 -3.13
CA GLU A 80 -10.95 -1.34 -3.54
C GLU A 80 -10.61 -2.50 -4.46
N GLN A 81 -9.63 -2.33 -5.37
CA GLN A 81 -9.17 -3.42 -6.25
C GLN A 81 -8.61 -4.62 -5.48
N LEU A 82 -8.08 -4.40 -4.28
CA LEU A 82 -7.55 -5.45 -3.42
C LEU A 82 -8.65 -6.23 -2.66
N ARG A 83 -9.91 -5.81 -2.77
CA ARG A 83 -11.04 -6.36 -2.01
C ARG A 83 -11.99 -7.16 -2.91
N ASP A 84 -12.70 -8.08 -2.29
CA ASP A 84 -13.84 -8.75 -2.90
C ASP A 84 -15.12 -7.89 -2.80
N PRO A 85 -16.24 -8.31 -3.42
CA PRO A 85 -17.50 -7.56 -3.37
C PRO A 85 -18.08 -7.36 -1.96
N ASP A 86 -17.70 -8.19 -0.99
CA ASP A 86 -18.13 -8.07 0.42
C ASP A 86 -17.23 -7.11 1.22
N GLY A 87 -16.24 -6.50 0.56
CA GLY A 87 -15.30 -5.56 1.16
C GLY A 87 -14.18 -6.20 1.96
N ARG A 88 -14.01 -7.52 1.91
CA ARG A 88 -12.89 -8.25 2.54
C ARG A 88 -11.70 -8.26 1.59
N LEU A 89 -10.48 -8.47 2.07
CA LEU A 89 -9.36 -8.70 1.14
C LEU A 89 -9.65 -9.92 0.24
N SER A 90 -9.37 -9.78 -1.05
CA SER A 90 -9.55 -10.87 -2.01
C SER A 90 -8.61 -12.05 -1.70
N PRO A 91 -8.97 -13.29 -2.08
CA PRO A 91 -8.07 -14.44 -1.91
C PRO A 91 -6.69 -14.21 -2.56
N GLU A 92 -6.66 -13.56 -3.72
CA GLU A 92 -5.44 -13.09 -4.39
C GLU A 92 -4.60 -12.18 -3.49
N SER A 93 -5.20 -11.11 -2.97
CA SER A 93 -4.49 -10.13 -2.14
C SER A 93 -3.87 -10.80 -0.92
N VAL A 94 -4.63 -11.66 -0.24
CA VAL A 94 -4.12 -12.37 0.94
C VAL A 94 -3.05 -13.40 0.55
N ALA A 95 -3.21 -14.10 -0.56
CA ALA A 95 -2.21 -15.04 -1.06
C ALA A 95 -0.86 -14.35 -1.28
N LEU A 96 -0.86 -13.22 -1.99
CA LEU A 96 0.35 -12.42 -2.20
C LEU A 96 0.92 -11.86 -0.89
N MET A 97 0.08 -11.52 0.08
CA MET A 97 0.53 -11.15 1.43
C MET A 97 1.20 -12.32 2.16
N ALA A 98 0.69 -13.55 2.00
CA ALA A 98 1.26 -14.75 2.58
C ALA A 98 2.65 -15.07 2.00
N LEU A 99 2.82 -14.96 0.68
CA LEU A 99 4.13 -15.12 0.04
C LEU A 99 5.14 -14.09 0.56
N ARG A 100 4.74 -12.82 0.67
CA ARG A 100 5.59 -11.77 1.26
C ARG A 100 5.88 -12.02 2.75
N ALA A 101 4.95 -12.61 3.50
CA ALA A 101 5.17 -12.97 4.90
C ALA A 101 6.21 -14.08 5.02
N LEU A 102 6.12 -15.13 4.19
CA LEU A 102 7.13 -16.17 4.06
C LEU A 102 8.51 -15.58 3.73
N GLU A 103 8.59 -14.68 2.76
CA GLU A 103 9.85 -14.04 2.37
C GLU A 103 10.47 -13.20 3.49
N ARG A 104 9.65 -12.41 4.21
CA ARG A 104 10.11 -11.61 5.34
C ARG A 104 10.65 -12.50 6.46
N GLU A 105 9.90 -13.53 6.84
CA GLU A 105 10.30 -14.45 7.92
C GLU A 105 11.55 -15.24 7.54
N ALA A 106 11.65 -15.70 6.29
CA ALA A 106 12.84 -16.38 5.79
C ALA A 106 14.08 -15.47 5.82
N ARG A 107 13.96 -14.18 5.49
CA ARG A 107 15.07 -13.23 5.58
C ARG A 107 15.49 -12.96 7.03
N ALA A 108 14.55 -12.98 7.97
CA ALA A 108 14.82 -12.79 9.39
C ALA A 108 15.47 -14.02 10.03
N GLN A 109 15.12 -15.23 9.57
CA GLN A 109 15.52 -16.50 10.18
C GLN A 109 16.38 -17.32 9.22
N THR A 110 17.70 -17.32 9.44
CA THR A 110 18.65 -18.07 8.61
C THR A 110 18.62 -19.55 8.93
N GLY A 111 18.58 -20.41 7.91
CA GLY A 111 18.70 -21.87 8.05
C GLY A 111 17.47 -22.59 8.62
N ARG A 112 16.46 -21.86 9.11
CA ARG A 112 15.21 -22.46 9.60
C ARG A 112 14.20 -22.67 8.48
N GLN A 113 13.39 -23.72 8.63
CA GLN A 113 12.20 -23.90 7.79
C GLN A 113 11.13 -22.89 8.21
N ILE A 114 10.45 -22.27 7.25
CA ILE A 114 9.38 -21.31 7.49
C ILE A 114 8.04 -21.96 7.16
N ALA A 115 7.14 -22.03 8.14
CA ALA A 115 5.76 -22.44 7.90
C ALA A 115 4.87 -21.21 7.79
N CYS A 116 3.96 -21.21 6.82
CA CYS A 116 2.86 -20.26 6.76
C CYS A 116 1.53 -21.00 6.70
N THR A 117 0.56 -20.58 7.52
CA THR A 117 -0.81 -21.08 7.48
C THR A 117 -1.76 -20.00 6.98
N VAL A 118 -2.62 -20.34 6.03
CA VAL A 118 -3.64 -19.47 5.44
C VAL A 118 -5.00 -20.16 5.41
N ALA A 119 -6.08 -19.42 5.13
CA ALA A 119 -7.40 -20.01 4.93
C ALA A 119 -7.43 -20.90 3.67
N PRO A 120 -8.30 -21.93 3.61
CA PRO A 120 -8.35 -22.87 2.48
C PRO A 120 -8.57 -22.20 1.13
N GLU A 121 -9.44 -21.18 1.07
CA GLU A 121 -9.72 -20.43 -0.16
C GLU A 121 -8.50 -19.65 -0.70
N VAL A 122 -7.62 -19.18 0.19
CA VAL A 122 -6.39 -18.46 -0.19
C VAL A 122 -5.39 -19.44 -0.80
N LYS A 123 -5.24 -20.62 -0.20
CA LYS A 123 -4.39 -21.68 -0.75
C LYS A 123 -4.96 -22.20 -2.08
N ALA A 124 -6.27 -22.40 -2.16
CA ALA A 124 -6.94 -22.80 -3.40
C ALA A 124 -6.70 -21.81 -4.54
N TRP A 125 -6.70 -20.50 -4.26
CA TRP A 125 -6.34 -19.49 -5.25
C TRP A 125 -4.90 -19.67 -5.77
N LEU A 126 -3.91 -19.82 -4.86
CA LEU A 126 -2.51 -20.09 -5.25
C LEU A 126 -2.32 -21.42 -6.00
N ASP A 127 -3.16 -22.41 -5.73
CA ASP A 127 -3.09 -23.70 -6.41
C ASP A 127 -3.74 -23.64 -7.81
N GLY A 128 -4.60 -22.65 -8.07
CA GLY A 128 -5.30 -22.46 -9.35
C GLY A 128 -4.69 -21.43 -10.30
N VAL A 129 -3.63 -20.71 -9.90
CA VAL A 129 -2.95 -19.75 -10.79
C VAL A 129 -2.05 -20.44 -11.80
N GLU A 130 -1.87 -19.83 -12.97
CA GLU A 130 -1.03 -20.36 -14.05
C GLU A 130 0.47 -20.06 -13.86
N PHE A 131 0.82 -19.05 -13.05
CA PHE A 131 2.21 -18.66 -12.82
C PHE A 131 2.90 -19.52 -11.74
N ASP A 132 4.19 -19.80 -11.94
CA ASP A 132 4.99 -20.63 -11.02
C ASP A 132 5.47 -19.86 -9.78
N TRP A 133 4.53 -19.53 -8.90
CA TRP A 133 4.86 -18.86 -7.64
C TRP A 133 5.78 -19.69 -6.74
N ARG A 134 5.75 -21.03 -6.86
CA ARG A 134 6.58 -21.94 -6.06
C ARG A 134 8.03 -21.85 -6.49
N GLY A 135 8.29 -21.90 -7.80
CA GLY A 135 9.61 -21.68 -8.37
C GLY A 135 10.16 -20.30 -8.02
N ASP A 136 9.35 -19.26 -8.17
CA ASP A 136 9.74 -17.89 -7.81
C ASP A 136 10.07 -17.75 -6.32
N LEU A 137 9.28 -18.39 -5.44
CA LEU A 137 9.55 -18.37 -4.01
C LEU A 137 10.83 -19.17 -3.68
N ASN A 138 11.01 -20.33 -4.29
CA ASN A 138 12.23 -21.15 -4.15
C ASN A 138 13.48 -20.38 -4.56
N ASN A 139 13.44 -19.65 -5.68
CA ASN A 139 14.56 -18.83 -6.15
C ASN A 139 14.90 -17.70 -5.17
N ARG A 140 13.90 -17.15 -4.46
CA ARG A 140 14.09 -16.03 -3.53
C ARG A 140 14.55 -16.46 -2.13
N ILE A 141 14.06 -17.58 -1.61
CA ILE A 141 14.30 -17.98 -0.20
C ILE A 141 14.78 -19.41 0.02
N GLY A 142 14.96 -20.19 -1.06
CA GLY A 142 15.30 -21.61 -1.02
C GLY A 142 14.11 -22.51 -0.68
N MET A 143 14.27 -23.82 -0.82
CA MET A 143 13.22 -24.84 -0.59
C MET A 143 13.01 -25.15 0.91
N ARG A 144 12.96 -24.12 1.74
CA ARG A 144 12.83 -24.22 3.20
C ARG A 144 11.54 -23.60 3.70
N TRP A 145 10.47 -23.71 2.93
CA TRP A 145 9.17 -23.17 3.32
C TRP A 145 8.08 -24.24 3.17
N ARG A 146 7.00 -24.05 3.91
CA ARG A 146 5.77 -24.83 3.80
C ARG A 146 4.58 -23.88 3.89
N LEU A 147 3.60 -24.05 3.02
CA LEU A 147 2.35 -23.29 3.03
C LEU A 147 1.18 -24.24 3.24
N ASP A 148 0.52 -24.14 4.38
CA ASP A 148 -0.61 -24.98 4.79
C ASP A 148 -1.93 -24.22 4.75
N ALA A 149 -3.02 -24.98 4.62
CA ALA A 149 -4.37 -24.48 4.79
C ALA A 149 -4.98 -24.97 6.11
N ALA A 150 -5.59 -24.06 6.87
CA ALA A 150 -6.39 -24.39 8.05
C ALA A 150 -7.64 -23.51 8.13
N PRO A 151 -8.79 -24.00 8.64
CA PRO A 151 -9.98 -23.19 8.81
C PRO A 151 -9.71 -21.96 9.68
N GLY A 152 -10.24 -20.80 9.27
CA GLY A 152 -10.04 -19.54 9.97
C GLY A 152 -10.45 -18.33 9.14
N SER A 153 -10.23 -17.13 9.68
CA SER A 153 -10.45 -15.90 8.93
C SER A 153 -9.56 -15.86 7.69
N ARG A 154 -10.13 -15.49 6.54
CA ARG A 154 -9.40 -15.29 5.27
C ARG A 154 -8.17 -14.43 5.46
N GLU A 155 -8.29 -13.32 6.17
CA GLU A 155 -7.23 -12.31 6.28
C GLU A 155 -6.12 -12.70 7.26
N LYS A 156 -6.26 -13.84 7.96
CA LYS A 156 -5.23 -14.33 8.86
C LYS A 156 -4.12 -15.03 8.07
N VAL A 157 -2.93 -14.46 8.14
CA VAL A 157 -1.67 -15.02 7.61
C VAL A 157 -0.74 -15.25 8.79
N ASP A 158 -0.41 -16.51 9.06
CA ASP A 158 0.49 -16.89 10.16
C ASP A 158 1.77 -17.51 9.61
N ALA A 159 2.81 -16.69 9.42
CA ALA A 159 4.13 -17.12 8.97
C ALA A 159 5.12 -17.11 10.14
N ARG A 160 5.82 -18.22 10.36
CA ARG A 160 6.76 -18.39 11.48
C ARG A 160 7.88 -19.37 11.12
N ALA A 161 9.07 -19.16 11.68
CA ALA A 161 10.09 -20.20 11.67
C ALA A 161 9.68 -21.40 12.55
N LEU A 162 10.03 -22.60 12.06
CA LEU A 162 9.96 -23.86 12.78
C LEU A 162 11.28 -24.14 13.49
#